data_AF-A0A2D4RQK0-F1
#
_entry.id   AF-A0A2D4RQK0-F1
#
_cell.length_a   1.000
_cell.length_b   1.000
_cell.length_c   1.000
_cell.angle_alpha   90.00
_cell.angle_beta   90.00
_cell.angle_gamma   90.00
#
_symmetry.space_group_name_H-M   'P 1'
#
loop_
_entity.id
_entity.type
_entity.pdbx_description
1 polymer ?
#
loop_
_entity_poly.entity_id
_entity_poly.type
_entity_poly.pdbx_seq_one_letter_code
_entity_poly.pdbx_strand_id
1 'polypeptide(L)'
;MEAKCFSLNQRLLDQSEKRFLEADLKEFLATAESPELLEDENQSVWLKKFIEGYYQWNGRRFQNSRYPLYSYFVIEGVSKDSK
;
A
#
# COMPACT_ATOMS: atom_id res chain seq x y z
N MET A 1 -1.77 10.56 -1.39
CA MET A 1 -2.22 9.97 -0.11
C MET A 1 -1.00 9.28 0.45
N GLU A 2 -0.31 9.91 1.39
CA GLU A 2 0.85 9.33 2.04
C GLU A 2 0.32 8.50 3.21
N ALA A 3 0.18 7.18 3.01
CA ALA A 3 0.25 6.30 4.16
C ALA A 3 1.70 6.43 4.65
N LYS A 4 1.89 6.85 5.90
CA LYS A 4 3.17 7.31 6.49
C LYS A 4 4.38 6.37 6.34
N CYS A 5 4.23 5.20 5.72
CA CYS A 5 5.22 4.13 5.70
C CYS A 5 5.42 3.44 4.34
N PHE A 6 4.73 3.85 3.27
CA PHE A 6 5.02 3.34 1.93
C PHE A 6 4.67 4.31 0.81
N SER A 7 5.35 4.15 -0.32
CA SER A 7 5.01 4.77 -1.60
C SER A 7 4.81 3.71 -2.68
N LEU A 8 4.20 4.10 -3.81
CA LEU A 8 4.01 3.20 -4.94
C LEU A 8 5.25 3.16 -5.84
N ASN A 9 5.63 1.96 -6.26
CA ASN A 9 6.76 1.73 -7.16
C ASN A 9 6.45 2.22 -8.58
N GLN A 10 6.89 3.45 -8.87
CA GLN A 10 6.65 4.12 -10.15
C GLN A 10 7.33 3.44 -11.35
N ARG A 11 8.29 2.53 -11.13
CA ARG A 11 8.96 1.80 -12.23
C ARG A 11 8.12 0.64 -12.75
N LEU A 12 7.17 0.15 -11.95
CA LEU A 12 6.35 -1.02 -12.27
C LEU A 12 4.92 -0.66 -12.71
N LEU A 13 4.53 0.60 -12.54
CA LEU A 13 3.20 1.12 -12.84
C LEU A 13 3.31 2.21 -13.90
N ASP A 14 2.49 2.15 -14.94
CA ASP A 14 2.25 3.32 -15.78
C ASP A 14 1.39 4.38 -15.05
N GLN A 15 1.21 5.56 -15.64
CA GLN A 15 0.49 6.66 -15.00
C GLN A 15 -1.00 6.33 -14.73
N SER A 16 -1.63 5.53 -15.58
CA SER A 16 -3.03 5.13 -15.43
C SER A 16 -3.17 4.06 -14.36
N GLU A 17 -2.31 3.04 -14.38
CA GLU A 17 -2.22 1.99 -13.35
C GLU A 17 -1.96 2.60 -11.98
N LYS A 18 -1.03 3.55 -11.90
CA LYS A 18 -0.73 4.30 -10.67
C LYS A 18 -1.96 5.02 -10.15
N ARG A 19 -2.60 5.87 -10.97
CA ARG A 19 -3.78 6.64 -10.54
C ARG A 19 -4.92 5.74 -10.10
N PHE A 20 -5.12 4.62 -10.79
CA PHE A 20 -6.10 3.63 -10.40
C PHE A 20 -5.78 3.07 -9.02
N LEU A 21 -4.57 2.55 -8.84
CA LEU A 21 -4.16 1.94 -7.58
C LEU A 21 -4.20 2.95 -6.43
N GLU A 22 -3.82 4.21 -6.66
CA GLU A 22 -3.94 5.28 -5.66
C GLU A 22 -5.39 5.55 -5.24
N ALA A 23 -6.32 5.59 -6.19
CA ALA A 23 -7.74 5.79 -5.89
C ALA A 23 -8.32 4.61 -5.11
N ASP A 24 -7.97 3.39 -5.53
CA ASP A 24 -8.46 2.15 -4.95
C ASP A 24 -7.94 1.94 -3.51
N LEU A 25 -6.64 2.19 -3.29
CA LEU A 25 -6.04 2.18 -1.96
C LEU A 25 -6.63 3.25 -1.05
N LYS A 26 -7.02 4.41 -1.61
CA LYS A 26 -7.67 5.47 -0.84
C LYS A 26 -9.06 5.08 -0.35
N GLU A 27 -9.81 4.37 -1.17
CA GLU A 27 -11.09 3.80 -0.75
C GLU A 27 -10.88 2.75 0.34
N PHE A 28 -9.94 1.81 0.15
CA PHE A 28 -9.65 0.79 1.16
C PHE A 28 -9.20 1.38 2.50
N LEU A 29 -8.28 2.35 2.49
CA LEU A 29 -7.79 3.04 3.69
C LEU A 29 -8.89 3.80 4.46
N ALA A 30 -10.01 4.13 3.80
CA ALA A 30 -11.16 4.76 4.45
C ALA A 30 -12.15 3.75 5.05
N THR A 31 -11.94 2.45 4.85
CA THR A 31 -12.78 1.38 5.40
C THR A 31 -12.31 0.96 6.79
N ALA A 32 -13.22 0.39 7.59
CA ALA A 32 -12.87 -0.25 8.86
C ALA A 32 -12.06 -1.55 8.69
N GLU A 33 -11.92 -2.06 7.47
CA GLU A 33 -11.17 -3.28 7.15
C GLU A 33 -9.67 -3.00 6.97
N SER A 34 -9.27 -1.73 6.82
CA SER A 34 -7.86 -1.34 6.71
C SER A 34 -7.17 -1.48 8.07
N PRO A 35 -6.06 -2.25 8.16
CA PRO A 35 -5.32 -2.37 9.41
C PRO A 35 -4.63 -1.04 9.77
N GLU A 36 -4.77 -0.63 11.02
CA GLU A 36 -4.01 0.49 11.57
C GLU A 36 -2.54 0.10 11.77
N LEU A 37 -1.63 1.03 11.49
CA LEU A 37 -0.22 0.85 11.79
C LEU A 37 0.04 1.31 13.23
N LEU A 38 0.49 0.40 14.08
CA LEU A 38 0.91 0.69 15.45
C LEU A 38 2.37 1.16 15.46
N GLU A 39 2.74 2.03 16.41
CA GLU A 39 4.08 2.66 16.48
C GLU A 39 5.24 1.65 16.57
N ASP A 40 5.02 0.51 17.23
CA ASP A 40 6.02 -0.55 17.43
C ASP A 40 5.96 -1.67 16.37
N GLU A 41 5.05 -1.58 15.39
CA GLU A 41 4.88 -2.64 14.41
C GLU A 41 5.90 -2.57 13.27
N ASN A 42 6.48 -3.72 12.92
CA ASN A 42 7.36 -3.83 11.77
C ASN A 42 6.60 -3.50 10.47
N GLN A 43 7.06 -2.48 9.75
CA GLN A 43 6.43 -2.00 8.51
C GLN A 43 6.22 -3.09 7.45
N SER A 44 7.13 -4.06 7.33
CA SER A 44 6.99 -5.18 6.39
C SER A 44 5.88 -6.15 6.81
N VAL A 45 5.73 -6.37 8.13
CA VAL A 45 4.64 -7.19 8.69
C VAL A 45 3.30 -6.48 8.50
N TRP A 46 3.26 -5.19 8.78
CA TRP A 46 2.08 -4.37 8.56
C TRP A 46 1.68 -4.36 7.07
N LEU A 47 2.63 -4.16 6.15
CA LEU A 47 2.36 -4.16 4.71
C LEU A 47 1.76 -5.50 4.24
N LYS A 48 2.23 -6.61 4.81
CA LYS A 48 1.64 -7.93 4.52
C LYS A 48 0.18 -8.00 4.96
N LYS A 49 -0.14 -7.59 6.20
CA LYS A 49 -1.52 -7.54 6.72
C LYS A 49 -2.41 -6.60 5.89
N PHE A 50 -1.88 -5.44 5.52
CA PHE A 50 -2.55 -4.47 4.68
C PHE A 50 -2.95 -5.06 3.33
N ILE A 51 -2.02 -5.76 2.67
CA ILE A 51 -2.27 -6.42 1.39
C ILE A 51 -3.27 -7.57 1.54
N GLU A 52 -3.17 -8.36 2.61
CA GLU A 52 -4.13 -9.43 2.89
C GLU A 52 -5.55 -8.88 3.10
N GLY A 53 -5.70 -7.81 3.89
CA GLY A 53 -6.98 -7.12 4.09
C GLY A 53 -7.53 -6.55 2.78
N TYR A 54 -6.67 -5.92 1.97
CA TYR A 54 -7.07 -5.39 0.67
C TYR A 54 -7.57 -6.50 -0.29
N TYR A 55 -6.98 -7.70 -0.25
CA TYR A 55 -7.48 -8.82 -1.06
C TYR A 55 -8.85 -9.35 -0.62
N GLN A 56 -9.13 -9.26 0.68
CA GLN A 56 -10.39 -9.69 1.30
C GLN A 56 -11.49 -8.65 1.22
N TRP A 57 -11.13 -7.38 1.04
CA TRP A 57 -12.07 -6.28 0.88
C TRP A 57 -13.00 -6.49 -0.33
N ASN A 58 -14.30 -6.20 -0.14
CA ASN A 58 -15.35 -6.39 -1.15
C ASN A 58 -15.40 -5.26 -2.21
N GLY A 59 -14.43 -4.34 -2.22
CA GLY A 59 -14.38 -3.21 -3.13
C GLY A 59 -13.88 -3.56 -4.54
N ARG A 60 -13.67 -2.51 -5.33
CA ARG A 60 -12.91 -2.62 -6.56
C ARG A 60 -11.47 -3.01 -6.19
N ARG A 61 -10.83 -3.79 -7.06
CA ARG A 61 -9.46 -4.24 -6.85
C ARG A 61 -8.63 -3.98 -8.08
N PHE A 62 -7.43 -3.46 -7.86
CA PHE A 62 -6.37 -3.38 -8.84
C PHE A 62 -5.95 -4.80 -9.23
N GLN A 63 -6.30 -5.18 -10.44
CA GLN A 63 -5.92 -6.46 -11.02
C GLN A 63 -4.80 -6.23 -12.03
N ASN A 64 -3.58 -6.56 -11.62
CA ASN A 64 -2.43 -6.63 -12.53
C ASN A 64 -1.75 -7.98 -12.33
N SER A 65 -1.66 -8.77 -13.40
CA SER A 65 -1.06 -10.11 -13.37
C SER A 65 0.45 -10.09 -13.62
N ARG A 66 1.05 -8.92 -13.85
CA ARG A 66 2.49 -8.81 -14.16
C ARG A 66 3.36 -9.05 -12.93
N TYR A 67 2.97 -8.51 -11.77
CA TYR A 67 3.68 -8.68 -10.52
C TYR A 67 2.71 -8.90 -9.36
N PRO A 68 3.13 -9.63 -8.31
CA PRO A 68 2.35 -9.69 -7.08
C PRO A 68 2.12 -8.29 -6.51
N LEU A 69 0.95 -8.06 -5.91
CA LEU A 69 0.53 -6.74 -5.41
C LEU A 69 1.58 -6.06 -4.53
N TYR A 70 2.25 -6.79 -3.63
CA TYR A 70 3.30 -6.24 -2.75
C TYR A 70 4.47 -5.61 -3.50
N SER A 71 4.75 -6.02 -4.74
CA SER A 71 5.86 -5.49 -5.54
C SER A 71 5.65 -4.03 -5.94
N TYR A 72 4.39 -3.58 -5.95
CA TYR A 72 4.03 -2.20 -6.26
C TYR A 72 4.22 -1.26 -5.06
N PHE A 73 4.62 -1.76 -3.89
CA PHE A 73 4.83 -0.97 -2.68
C PHE A 73 6.31 -0.88 -2.37
N VAL A 74 6.76 0.34 -2.03
CA VAL A 74 8.10 0.63 -1.54
C VAL A 74 7.94 1.05 -0.09
N ILE A 75 8.49 0.27 0.84
CA ILE A 75 8.53 0.67 2.25
C ILE A 75 9.53 1.82 2.34
N GLU A 76 9.03 3.00 2.69
CA GLU A 76 9.90 4.14 2.95
C GLU A 76 10.55 3.86 4.30
N GLY A 77 11.80 3.40 4.26
CA GLY A 77 12.60 3.29 5.45
C GLY A 77 12.55 4.64 6.15
N VAL A 78 12.32 4.63 7.46
CA VAL A 78 12.42 5.82 8.29
C VAL A 78 13.78 6.42 7.93
N SER A 79 13.79 7.52 7.17
CA SER A 79 14.91 8.43 7.20
C SER A 79 15.00 8.79 8.67
N LYS A 80 15.91 8.13 9.39
CA LYS A 80 16.43 8.68 10.61
C LYS A 80 16.93 10.03 10.17
N ASP A 81 16.11 11.03 10.41
CA ASP A 81 16.53 12.41 10.33
C ASP A 81 17.73 12.50 11.27
N SER A 82 18.91 12.43 10.65
CA SER A 82 20.17 12.72 11.28
C SER A 82 20.47 14.17 10.96
N LYS A 83 19.63 15.11 11.41
CA LYS A 83 20.09 16.28 12.16
C LYS A 83 18.98 17.20 12.67
#